data_AF-A0A1H7VGZ2-F1
#
_entry.id   AF-A0A1H7VGZ2-F1
#
_cell.length_a   1.000
_cell.length_b   1.000
_cell.length_c   1.000
_cell.angle_alpha   90.00
_cell.angle_beta   90.00
_cell.angle_gamma   90.00
#
_symmetry.space_group_name_H-M   'P 1'
#
loop_
_entity.id
_entity.type
_entity.pdbx_description
1 polymer ?
#
loop_
_entity_poly.entity_id
_entity_poly.type
_entity_poly.pdbx_seq_one_letter_code
_entity_poly.pdbx_strand_id
1 'polypeptide(L)'
;MKFGKLAGLLAVVGVSVSLCACGAKSQPDEGDTAENTSIFQKIDSEKSAAAEESDSPAEEVSTQIVVEAEEVSSQDTEKTNESTEEISADEQVTDDAGEAVSGEETEQEGNAASEGGDEVASEGSSDDVSVDVAPADDTTAENTLGNGFTASYDLQTLQNMHYSDEQMEQIRQFYENTVFAGDSVLLGFRNYSARSSDPMLTQLQFLAAGSLSLHNAFWPVSEKSVHPLYQGAQHPIWESMQMMGAKKAFLFFGINDVSYDIDESVALYPQLVDKIRELSPDMEINIISATYTLKDLGKGKLNNTNIAAFNQAVHELANQNGWGYIDMATVLSDGQGNLLPEYCSDGFLHESKSAYNVWTQMLVRYAAERLGLQETPVDDTAQQ
;
A
#
# COMPACT_ATOMS: atom_id res chain seq x y z
N MET A 1 41.29 4.11 48.69
CA MET A 1 42.15 5.30 48.92
C MET A 1 42.19 6.14 47.64
N LYS A 2 42.41 7.45 47.76
CA LYS A 2 42.77 8.43 46.71
C LYS A 2 41.76 8.66 45.55
N PHE A 3 41.52 9.95 45.29
CA PHE A 3 40.77 10.49 44.16
C PHE A 3 41.64 10.54 42.89
N GLY A 4 40.99 10.67 41.73
CA GLY A 4 41.61 11.09 40.47
C GLY A 4 40.63 11.88 39.61
N LYS A 5 40.41 13.17 39.93
CA LYS A 5 39.75 14.10 38.98
C LYS A 5 40.77 14.52 37.92
N LEU A 6 40.36 14.56 36.65
CA LEU A 6 41.05 15.32 35.62
C LEU A 6 40.05 16.31 35.01
N ALA A 7 40.49 17.56 34.82
CA ALA A 7 39.69 18.62 34.24
C ALA A 7 40.57 19.47 33.33
N GLY A 8 40.05 19.81 32.16
CA GLY A 8 40.74 20.56 31.11
C GLY A 8 40.11 20.24 29.75
N LEU A 9 40.08 21.16 28.78
CA LEU A 9 40.40 22.59 28.85
C LEU A 9 39.51 23.32 27.84
N LEU A 10 39.04 24.52 28.17
CA LEU A 10 38.20 25.31 27.27
C LEU A 10 39.05 25.88 26.12
N ALA A 11 38.67 25.60 24.87
CA ALA A 11 39.34 26.11 23.68
C ALA A 11 38.31 26.67 22.68
N VAL A 12 37.91 27.92 22.87
CA VAL A 12 37.05 28.64 21.93
C VAL A 12 37.92 29.19 20.79
N VAL A 13 37.74 28.67 19.57
CA VAL A 13 38.34 29.22 18.35
C VAL A 13 37.23 29.83 17.51
N GLY A 14 37.03 31.14 17.66
CA GLY A 14 36.16 31.90 16.78
C GLY A 14 36.85 32.19 15.45
N VAL A 15 36.22 31.83 14.33
CA VAL A 15 36.65 32.23 12.98
C VAL A 15 35.59 33.14 12.39
N SER A 16 35.96 34.39 12.14
CA SER A 16 35.09 35.39 11.48
C SER A 16 35.67 35.79 10.13
N VAL A 17 34.98 35.41 9.06
CA VAL A 17 35.17 35.93 7.69
C VAL A 17 33.76 36.19 7.16
N SER A 18 33.22 37.39 7.38
CA SER A 18 33.27 38.50 6.41
C SER A 18 32.48 38.22 5.15
N LEU A 19 31.29 38.83 5.04
CA LEU A 19 30.52 38.87 3.80
C LEU A 19 31.31 39.62 2.72
N CYS A 20 31.10 39.24 1.45
CA CYS A 20 31.40 40.09 0.30
C CYS A 20 30.29 39.89 -0.74
N ALA A 21 29.62 40.97 -1.15
CA ALA A 21 28.40 40.89 -1.95
C ALA A 21 28.56 41.57 -3.32
N CYS A 22 28.67 40.75 -4.37
CA CYS A 22 28.39 41.08 -5.76
C CYS A 22 27.76 39.83 -6.41
N GLY A 23 26.85 39.92 -7.39
CA GLY A 23 26.33 41.15 -8.02
C GLY A 23 26.18 41.01 -9.53
N ALA A 24 25.49 39.97 -10.01
CA ALA A 24 25.20 39.76 -11.42
C ALA A 24 23.74 39.31 -11.61
N LYS A 25 23.09 39.76 -12.70
CA LYS A 25 21.73 39.38 -13.09
C LYS A 25 21.77 38.64 -14.42
N SER A 26 21.01 37.55 -14.54
CA SER A 26 20.65 36.95 -15.85
C SER A 26 19.42 36.06 -15.70
N GLN A 27 18.35 36.43 -16.41
CA GLN A 27 17.12 35.66 -16.60
C GLN A 27 16.41 36.24 -17.84
N PRO A 28 15.57 35.47 -18.55
CA PRO A 28 15.48 34.01 -18.63
C PRO A 28 15.90 33.50 -20.03
N ASP A 29 15.74 32.19 -20.26
CA ASP A 29 15.47 31.65 -21.60
C ASP A 29 14.24 30.73 -21.46
N GLU A 30 13.35 30.71 -22.45
CA GLU A 30 12.03 30.06 -22.34
C GLU A 30 12.03 28.71 -23.08
N GLY A 31 11.71 27.62 -22.38
CA GLY A 31 11.69 26.27 -22.92
C GLY A 31 10.50 25.48 -22.37
N ASP A 32 9.61 25.07 -23.27
CA ASP A 32 8.29 24.50 -22.94
C ASP A 32 8.34 23.00 -22.60
N THR A 33 7.45 22.55 -21.70
CA THR A 33 6.84 21.20 -21.54
C THR A 33 6.28 21.03 -20.11
N ALA A 34 5.04 21.47 -19.87
CA ALA A 34 4.44 21.44 -18.52
C ALA A 34 2.98 20.90 -18.45
N GLU A 35 2.69 19.77 -19.11
CA GLU A 35 1.37 19.10 -19.02
C GLU A 35 1.44 17.67 -18.45
N ASN A 36 1.42 17.55 -17.11
CA ASN A 36 0.67 16.47 -16.41
C ASN A 36 0.55 16.66 -14.88
N THR A 37 1.35 17.52 -14.24
CA THR A 37 1.38 17.68 -12.76
C THR A 37 0.20 18.44 -12.16
N SER A 38 -0.55 19.19 -12.98
CA SER A 38 -1.53 20.21 -12.54
C SER A 38 -2.68 19.69 -11.66
N ILE A 39 -3.15 18.46 -11.87
CA ILE A 39 -4.29 17.90 -11.13
C ILE A 39 -3.93 17.50 -9.70
N PHE A 40 -2.69 17.07 -9.45
CA PHE A 40 -2.30 16.50 -8.16
C PHE A 40 -2.01 17.54 -7.08
N GLN A 41 -1.41 18.68 -7.43
CA GLN A 41 -1.06 19.74 -6.47
C GLN A 41 -2.27 20.51 -5.93
N LYS A 42 -3.38 20.54 -6.68
CA LYS A 42 -4.50 21.45 -6.40
C LYS A 42 -5.31 21.03 -5.16
N ILE A 43 -5.56 19.74 -5.01
CA ILE A 43 -6.37 19.15 -3.92
C ILE A 43 -5.78 19.50 -2.54
N ASP A 44 -4.46 19.39 -2.40
CA ASP A 44 -3.78 19.63 -1.12
C ASP A 44 -3.75 21.14 -0.75
N SER A 45 -3.84 22.04 -1.73
CA SER A 45 -3.97 23.49 -1.49
C SER A 45 -5.36 23.91 -1.00
N GLU A 46 -6.42 23.26 -1.51
CA GLU A 46 -7.81 23.62 -1.22
C GLU A 46 -8.24 23.18 0.20
N LYS A 47 -7.70 22.06 0.74
CA LYS A 47 -7.98 21.63 2.13
C LYS A 47 -7.32 22.54 3.19
N SER A 48 -6.29 23.32 2.84
CA SER A 48 -5.61 24.24 3.78
C SER A 48 -6.31 25.59 3.96
N ALA A 49 -7.25 25.95 3.09
CA ALA A 49 -7.90 27.27 3.10
C ALA A 49 -9.21 27.31 3.93
N ALA A 50 -9.76 26.15 4.31
CA ALA A 50 -11.07 26.03 4.94
C ALA A 50 -11.07 26.08 6.49
N ALA A 51 -9.98 26.55 7.10
CA ALA A 51 -9.71 26.40 8.54
C ALA A 51 -9.67 27.70 9.37
N GLU A 52 -9.89 28.87 8.76
CA GLU A 52 -10.06 30.15 9.48
C GLU A 52 -11.22 30.99 8.91
N GLU A 53 -12.40 30.92 9.54
CA GLU A 53 -13.21 32.07 10.02
C GLU A 53 -14.61 31.61 10.47
N SER A 54 -15.15 32.25 11.52
CA SER A 54 -16.53 32.00 11.98
C SER A 54 -17.12 33.17 12.78
N ASP A 55 -18.06 33.92 12.19
CA ASP A 55 -19.34 34.29 12.82
C ASP A 55 -20.36 34.71 11.73
N SER A 56 -21.56 35.06 12.16
CA SER A 56 -22.84 35.14 11.44
C SER A 56 -23.37 36.59 11.34
N PRO A 57 -24.56 36.88 10.76
CA PRO A 57 -25.54 36.05 10.06
C PRO A 57 -25.92 36.57 8.64
N ALA A 58 -26.95 35.98 8.02
CA ALA A 58 -27.34 36.19 6.61
C ALA A 58 -28.41 37.28 6.35
N GLU A 59 -28.48 37.73 5.08
CA GLU A 59 -29.71 38.24 4.43
C GLU A 59 -29.89 37.57 3.05
N GLU A 60 -31.14 37.43 2.59
CA GLU A 60 -31.48 36.89 1.26
C GLU A 60 -31.49 37.99 0.18
N VAL A 61 -30.93 37.70 -1.01
CA VAL A 61 -31.29 38.42 -2.24
C VAL A 61 -31.49 37.42 -3.38
N SER A 62 -32.69 37.46 -3.98
CA SER A 62 -33.05 36.63 -5.12
C SER A 62 -32.66 37.28 -6.45
N THR A 63 -32.02 36.52 -7.34
CA THR A 63 -31.85 36.87 -8.75
C THR A 63 -32.21 35.70 -9.64
N GLN A 64 -33.34 35.82 -10.36
CA GLN A 64 -33.70 34.91 -11.44
C GLN A 64 -32.83 35.19 -12.67
N ILE A 65 -32.36 34.14 -13.34
CA ILE A 65 -31.87 34.21 -14.72
C ILE A 65 -32.71 33.23 -15.55
N VAL A 66 -33.17 33.71 -16.71
CA VAL A 66 -34.05 32.97 -17.61
C VAL A 66 -33.21 32.06 -18.51
N VAL A 67 -33.62 30.80 -18.64
CA VAL A 67 -33.17 29.91 -19.72
C VAL A 67 -34.21 29.95 -20.84
N GLU A 68 -33.82 30.49 -21.99
CA GLU A 68 -34.55 30.28 -23.25
C GLU A 68 -34.08 28.96 -23.87
N ALA A 69 -35.00 28.25 -24.51
CA ALA A 69 -34.73 27.00 -25.21
C ALA A 69 -35.37 27.05 -26.60
N GLU A 70 -34.59 26.73 -27.64
CA GLU A 70 -35.08 26.54 -29.00
C GLU A 70 -34.70 25.14 -29.50
N GLU A 71 -35.72 24.31 -29.79
CA GLU A 71 -35.59 23.20 -30.72
C GLU A 71 -36.04 23.66 -32.11
N VAL A 72 -35.25 23.40 -33.15
CA VAL A 72 -35.74 23.31 -34.54
C VAL A 72 -35.02 22.14 -35.22
N SER A 73 -35.77 21.34 -36.00
CA SER A 73 -35.29 20.06 -36.53
C SER A 73 -34.94 20.08 -38.03
N SER A 74 -34.08 19.15 -38.44
CA SER A 74 -34.13 18.41 -39.72
C SER A 74 -34.08 19.17 -41.06
N GLN A 75 -33.04 18.94 -41.86
CA GLN A 75 -33.19 18.20 -43.12
C GLN A 75 -31.85 17.76 -43.74
N ASP A 76 -31.92 16.77 -44.65
CA ASP A 76 -30.82 15.96 -45.15
C ASP A 76 -29.94 16.62 -46.22
N THR A 77 -28.72 16.09 -46.40
CA THR A 77 -28.20 15.81 -47.75
C THR A 77 -27.13 14.72 -47.71
N GLU A 78 -27.25 13.70 -48.55
CA GLU A 78 -26.27 12.61 -48.66
C GLU A 78 -24.94 13.07 -49.28
N LYS A 79 -23.82 12.53 -48.78
CA LYS A 79 -22.88 11.84 -49.68
C LYS A 79 -21.94 10.85 -48.97
N THR A 80 -21.62 9.80 -49.71
CA THR A 80 -20.81 8.64 -49.31
C THR A 80 -19.31 8.94 -49.24
N ASN A 81 -18.62 8.30 -48.29
CA ASN A 81 -17.48 7.42 -48.65
C ASN A 81 -17.18 6.42 -47.52
N GLU A 82 -16.94 5.16 -47.88
CA GLU A 82 -16.29 4.17 -47.00
C GLU A 82 -14.79 4.14 -47.30
N SER A 83 -13.99 3.78 -46.30
CA SER A 83 -12.67 3.17 -46.49
C SER A 83 -12.21 2.48 -45.20
N THR A 84 -12.39 1.16 -45.15
CA THR A 84 -11.63 0.26 -44.27
C THR A 84 -10.26 0.01 -44.88
N GLU A 85 -9.22 -0.14 -44.06
CA GLU A 85 -7.96 -0.76 -44.47
C GLU A 85 -7.69 -2.01 -43.62
N GLU A 86 -7.39 -3.12 -44.29
CA GLU A 86 -6.86 -4.34 -43.68
C GLU A 86 -5.32 -4.31 -43.78
N ILE A 87 -4.64 -4.97 -42.83
CA ILE A 87 -3.19 -5.21 -42.92
C ILE A 87 -2.97 -6.63 -43.44
N SER A 88 -2.58 -6.77 -44.71
CA SER A 88 -2.08 -8.01 -45.26
C SER A 88 -0.54 -8.10 -45.13
N ALA A 89 -0.04 -9.31 -44.86
CA ALA A 89 1.39 -9.60 -44.88
C ALA A 89 1.81 -10.13 -46.26
N ASP A 90 3.08 -9.93 -46.61
CA ASP A 90 3.80 -10.81 -47.55
C ASP A 90 5.31 -10.82 -47.22
N GLU A 91 6.01 -11.85 -47.66
CA GLU A 91 7.45 -12.06 -47.46
C GLU A 91 8.24 -11.61 -48.71
N GLN A 92 9.52 -11.24 -48.54
CA GLN A 92 10.57 -11.96 -49.28
C GLN A 92 12.01 -11.79 -48.78
N VAL A 93 12.74 -12.89 -48.97
CA VAL A 93 14.16 -13.16 -48.62
C VAL A 93 15.13 -12.55 -49.63
N THR A 94 16.32 -12.15 -49.16
CA THR A 94 17.58 -12.30 -49.91
C THR A 94 18.72 -12.69 -48.97
N ASP A 95 19.45 -13.76 -49.29
CA ASP A 95 20.65 -14.23 -48.60
C ASP A 95 21.93 -13.47 -49.00
N ASP A 96 22.96 -13.47 -48.14
CA ASP A 96 24.32 -13.94 -48.49
C ASP A 96 25.09 -14.34 -47.20
N ALA A 97 26.24 -15.03 -47.34
CA ALA A 97 26.86 -15.82 -46.27
C ALA A 97 28.37 -15.58 -46.03
N GLY A 98 28.90 -16.18 -44.95
CA GLY A 98 30.32 -16.22 -44.58
C GLY A 98 30.65 -15.36 -43.35
N GLU A 99 31.58 -15.73 -42.46
CA GLU A 99 32.43 -16.93 -42.36
C GLU A 99 32.78 -17.17 -40.87
N ALA A 100 33.21 -18.39 -40.47
CA ALA A 100 33.34 -18.78 -39.06
C ALA A 100 34.72 -19.36 -38.69
N VAL A 101 35.21 -19.06 -37.48
CA VAL A 101 36.36 -19.69 -36.77
C VAL A 101 36.49 -19.06 -35.36
N SER A 102 37.00 -19.70 -34.29
CA SER A 102 36.91 -21.09 -33.78
C SER A 102 37.62 -21.17 -32.40
N GLY A 103 37.16 -22.03 -31.49
CA GLY A 103 37.89 -22.42 -30.27
C GLY A 103 37.47 -21.65 -29.00
N GLU A 104 37.62 -22.21 -27.80
CA GLU A 104 38.11 -23.57 -27.45
C GLU A 104 37.53 -23.99 -26.09
N GLU A 105 37.07 -25.23 -25.98
CA GLU A 105 36.57 -25.82 -24.71
C GLU A 105 37.70 -26.58 -23.99
N THR A 106 37.59 -26.74 -22.67
CA THR A 106 38.51 -27.60 -21.90
C THR A 106 37.75 -28.51 -20.94
N GLU A 107 37.94 -29.82 -21.12
CA GLU A 107 37.41 -30.89 -20.28
C GLU A 107 38.19 -30.99 -18.95
N GLN A 108 37.55 -31.52 -17.90
CA GLN A 108 38.29 -32.21 -16.84
C GLN A 108 37.42 -33.26 -16.12
N GLU A 109 37.58 -34.53 -16.50
CA GLU A 109 37.16 -35.67 -15.67
C GLU A 109 38.21 -35.96 -14.57
N GLY A 110 37.76 -36.54 -13.46
CA GLY A 110 38.63 -37.07 -12.41
C GLY A 110 37.85 -37.92 -11.40
N ASN A 111 38.04 -39.24 -11.44
CA ASN A 111 37.33 -40.20 -10.58
C ASN A 111 38.32 -41.20 -9.94
N ALA A 112 38.16 -41.49 -8.64
CA ALA A 112 38.83 -42.60 -7.95
C ALA A 112 38.09 -43.02 -6.65
N ALA A 113 37.60 -44.27 -6.64
CA ALA A 113 37.58 -45.32 -5.60
C ALA A 113 37.61 -44.96 -4.07
N SER A 114 37.03 -45.73 -3.14
CA SER A 114 36.60 -47.16 -3.10
C SER A 114 35.63 -47.39 -1.90
N GLU A 115 35.04 -48.55 -1.56
CA GLU A 115 35.13 -49.95 -2.07
C GLU A 115 33.84 -50.37 -2.84
N GLY A 116 33.07 -51.46 -2.67
CA GLY A 116 32.92 -52.56 -1.69
C GLY A 116 31.59 -52.45 -0.92
N GLY A 117 30.78 -53.48 -0.63
CA GLY A 117 30.81 -54.95 -0.84
C GLY A 117 30.12 -55.63 0.38
N ASP A 118 29.31 -56.69 0.32
CA ASP A 118 28.92 -57.63 -0.77
C ASP A 118 27.53 -58.27 -0.47
N GLU A 119 27.06 -59.19 -1.32
CA GLU A 119 25.75 -59.91 -1.37
C GLU A 119 25.46 -60.90 -0.17
N VAL A 120 24.39 -61.72 -0.04
CA VAL A 120 23.34 -62.28 -0.95
C VAL A 120 22.08 -62.78 -0.16
N ALA A 121 20.93 -62.97 -0.84
CA ALA A 121 19.93 -64.09 -0.76
C ALA A 121 19.33 -64.58 0.60
N SER A 122 18.15 -65.23 0.69
CA SER A 122 16.94 -65.41 -0.16
C SER A 122 15.86 -66.20 0.65
N GLU A 123 14.62 -66.27 0.15
CA GLU A 123 13.48 -67.12 0.60
C GLU A 123 12.84 -66.75 1.97
N GLY A 124 11.52 -66.88 2.18
CA GLY A 124 10.45 -67.22 1.23
C GLY A 124 9.10 -67.55 1.90
N SER A 125 8.05 -67.71 1.08
CA SER A 125 6.66 -68.08 1.45
C SER A 125 5.75 -66.97 1.99
N SER A 126 4.45 -67.22 1.82
CA SER A 126 3.31 -66.30 1.94
C SER A 126 2.31 -66.76 2.99
N ASP A 127 1.43 -65.85 3.44
CA ASP A 127 0.01 -66.19 3.57
C ASP A 127 -0.86 -64.93 3.30
N ASP A 128 -2.04 -65.14 2.73
CA ASP A 128 -3.00 -64.09 2.33
C ASP A 128 -4.14 -64.00 3.36
N VAL A 129 -4.47 -62.78 3.79
CA VAL A 129 -5.77 -62.49 4.42
C VAL A 129 -6.30 -61.16 3.88
N SER A 130 -7.26 -61.27 2.97
CA SER A 130 -8.01 -60.18 2.38
C SER A 130 -9.12 -59.68 3.32
N VAL A 131 -9.27 -58.34 3.45
CA VAL A 131 -10.46 -57.66 3.97
C VAL A 131 -10.69 -56.40 3.14
N ASP A 132 -11.94 -56.10 2.82
CA ASP A 132 -12.34 -55.10 1.81
C ASP A 132 -12.05 -53.62 2.15
N VAL A 133 -12.02 -52.82 1.08
CA VAL A 133 -11.88 -51.36 1.12
C VAL A 133 -13.19 -50.71 1.58
N ALA A 134 -13.08 -49.82 2.57
CA ALA A 134 -13.95 -48.66 2.72
C ALA A 134 -13.10 -47.39 2.56
N PRO A 135 -13.54 -46.36 1.81
CA PRO A 135 -12.79 -45.13 1.69
C PRO A 135 -12.75 -44.40 3.04
N ALA A 136 -11.58 -43.92 3.43
CA ALA A 136 -11.46 -43.00 4.56
C ALA A 136 -12.04 -41.63 4.16
N ASP A 137 -12.82 -41.04 5.06
CA ASP A 137 -13.47 -39.75 4.85
C ASP A 137 -12.48 -38.58 4.97
N ASP A 138 -12.85 -37.43 4.43
CA ASP A 138 -12.03 -36.22 4.47
C ASP A 138 -11.92 -35.70 5.91
N THR A 139 -10.68 -35.57 6.41
CA THR A 139 -10.39 -35.00 7.73
C THR A 139 -9.34 -33.92 7.61
N THR A 140 -9.83 -32.69 7.45
CA THR A 140 -9.04 -31.47 7.52
C THR A 140 -8.25 -31.41 8.82
N ALA A 141 -6.94 -31.20 8.72
CA ALA A 141 -6.07 -31.07 9.88
C ALA A 141 -6.27 -29.69 10.53
N GLU A 142 -7.10 -29.61 11.59
CA GLU A 142 -7.18 -28.42 12.43
C GLU A 142 -5.83 -28.11 13.08
N ASN A 143 -5.15 -27.06 12.59
CA ASN A 143 -3.90 -26.59 13.16
C ASN A 143 -4.18 -25.68 14.36
N THR A 144 -4.38 -26.28 15.54
CA THR A 144 -4.76 -25.56 16.77
C THR A 144 -3.61 -24.69 17.31
N LEU A 145 -3.52 -23.44 16.86
CA LEU A 145 -2.69 -22.39 17.47
C LEU A 145 -3.50 -21.59 18.51
N GLY A 146 -2.92 -21.40 19.70
CA GLY A 146 -3.63 -20.82 20.84
C GLY A 146 -3.56 -19.29 20.92
N ASN A 147 -4.70 -18.66 21.20
CA ASN A 147 -4.84 -17.27 21.67
C ASN A 147 -4.14 -16.17 20.83
N GLY A 148 -4.38 -16.18 19.52
CA GLY A 148 -4.41 -14.97 18.68
C GLY A 148 -5.77 -14.89 17.99
N PHE A 149 -6.42 -13.72 17.94
CA PHE A 149 -7.77 -13.58 17.37
C PHE A 149 -7.70 -13.48 15.84
N THR A 150 -7.44 -14.60 15.16
CA THR A 150 -7.56 -14.71 13.70
C THR A 150 -8.98 -15.14 13.32
N ALA A 151 -9.95 -14.23 13.52
CA ALA A 151 -11.26 -14.42 12.93
C ALA A 151 -11.16 -14.27 11.41
N SER A 152 -11.29 -15.39 10.70
CA SER A 152 -11.39 -15.44 9.24
C SER A 152 -12.72 -14.81 8.80
N TYR A 153 -12.73 -13.48 8.66
CA TYR A 153 -13.91 -12.75 8.23
C TYR A 153 -14.08 -12.83 6.72
N ASP A 154 -15.17 -13.45 6.28
CA ASP A 154 -15.60 -13.36 4.90
C ASP A 154 -16.12 -11.94 4.57
N LEU A 155 -16.10 -11.61 3.28
CA LEU A 155 -16.63 -10.35 2.75
C LEU A 155 -18.12 -10.17 3.09
N GLN A 156 -18.87 -11.26 3.23
CA GLN A 156 -20.28 -11.23 3.60
C GLN A 156 -20.49 -10.72 5.03
N THR A 157 -19.63 -11.08 5.99
CA THR A 157 -19.66 -10.54 7.35
C THR A 157 -19.43 -9.03 7.31
N LEU A 158 -18.39 -8.58 6.61
CA LEU A 158 -18.03 -7.16 6.51
C LEU A 158 -19.11 -6.31 5.84
N GLN A 159 -19.74 -6.83 4.79
CA GLN A 159 -20.81 -6.14 4.06
C GLN A 159 -22.12 -6.05 4.86
N ASN A 160 -22.32 -6.92 5.86
CA ASN A 160 -23.52 -6.92 6.72
C ASN A 160 -23.32 -6.22 8.07
N MET A 161 -22.10 -5.77 8.42
CA MET A 161 -21.86 -5.07 9.68
C MET A 161 -22.73 -3.83 9.80
N HIS A 162 -23.52 -3.75 10.86
CA HIS A 162 -24.40 -2.63 11.13
C HIS A 162 -24.13 -2.02 12.52
N TYR A 163 -24.11 -0.69 12.57
CA TYR A 163 -23.87 0.10 13.77
C TYR A 163 -24.84 1.29 13.77
N SER A 164 -25.35 1.67 14.94
CA SER A 164 -26.27 2.81 15.07
C SER A 164 -25.57 4.14 14.77
N ASP A 165 -26.33 5.22 14.53
CA ASP A 165 -25.77 6.56 14.29
C ASP A 165 -24.83 7.04 15.41
N GLU A 166 -25.12 6.66 16.66
CA GLU A 166 -24.29 6.95 17.84
C GLU A 166 -22.98 6.13 17.85
N GLN A 167 -23.05 4.85 17.50
CA GLN A 167 -21.87 4.00 17.35
C GLN A 167 -20.99 4.47 16.18
N MET A 168 -21.60 4.86 15.06
CA MET A 168 -20.90 5.43 13.91
C MET A 168 -20.27 6.79 14.24
N GLU A 169 -20.83 7.57 15.16
CA GLU A 169 -20.19 8.78 15.67
C GLU A 169 -18.97 8.47 16.53
N GLN A 170 -19.04 7.48 17.42
CA GLN A 170 -17.90 7.02 18.21
C GLN A 170 -16.77 6.46 17.31
N ILE A 171 -17.14 5.74 16.25
CA ILE A 171 -16.23 5.23 15.20
C ILE A 171 -15.58 6.38 14.41
N ARG A 172 -16.32 7.46 14.10
CA ARG A 172 -15.73 8.69 13.52
C ARG A 172 -14.73 9.34 14.47
N GLN A 173 -15.09 9.51 15.74
CA GLN A 173 -14.23 10.13 16.76
C GLN A 173 -12.95 9.30 17.02
N PHE A 174 -13.01 7.97 16.89
CA PHE A 174 -11.80 7.13 16.92
C PHE A 174 -10.77 7.51 15.84
N TYR A 175 -11.18 8.06 14.70
CA TYR A 175 -10.27 8.51 13.64
C TYR A 175 -9.83 9.98 13.74
N GLU A 176 -10.18 10.70 14.80
CA GLU A 176 -9.60 12.02 15.07
C GLU A 176 -8.07 11.95 15.20
N ASN A 177 -7.39 13.02 14.77
CA ASN A 177 -5.93 13.18 14.84
C ASN A 177 -5.14 11.97 14.28
N THR A 178 -5.72 11.29 13.29
CA THR A 178 -5.20 10.04 12.71
C THR A 178 -4.66 10.28 11.30
N VAL A 179 -3.48 9.70 11.03
CA VAL A 179 -2.76 9.83 9.75
C VAL A 179 -2.40 8.47 9.18
N PHE A 180 -2.62 8.31 7.87
CA PHE A 180 -2.26 7.13 7.10
C PHE A 180 -1.01 7.44 6.28
N ALA A 181 0.02 6.58 6.31
CA ALA A 181 1.26 6.77 5.56
C ALA A 181 1.66 5.50 4.80
N GLY A 182 2.11 5.65 3.54
CA GLY A 182 2.29 4.51 2.64
C GLY A 182 2.43 4.85 1.16
N ASP A 183 2.22 3.84 0.31
CA ASP A 183 2.60 3.86 -1.11
C ASP A 183 1.50 4.32 -2.11
N SER A 184 1.60 3.88 -3.37
CA SER A 184 0.66 4.20 -4.45
C SER A 184 -0.73 3.60 -4.28
N VAL A 185 -0.89 2.47 -3.57
CA VAL A 185 -2.20 1.89 -3.26
C VAL A 185 -2.91 2.76 -2.21
N LEU A 186 -2.19 3.17 -1.15
CA LEU A 186 -2.71 4.12 -0.17
C LEU A 186 -2.98 5.50 -0.79
N LEU A 187 -2.18 5.94 -1.76
CA LEU A 187 -2.46 7.15 -2.55
C LEU A 187 -3.77 7.01 -3.36
N GLY A 188 -4.08 5.81 -3.84
CA GLY A 188 -5.40 5.45 -4.38
C GLY A 188 -6.52 5.64 -3.35
N PHE A 189 -6.36 5.10 -2.14
CA PHE A 189 -7.33 5.27 -1.05
C PHE A 189 -7.50 6.73 -0.60
N ARG A 190 -6.43 7.54 -0.57
CA ARG A 190 -6.49 9.02 -0.39
C ARG A 190 -7.40 9.64 -1.45
N ASN A 191 -7.18 9.29 -2.71
CA ASN A 191 -7.92 9.85 -3.86
C ASN A 191 -9.37 9.33 -3.93
N TYR A 192 -9.70 8.21 -3.30
CA TYR A 192 -11.07 7.76 -3.04
C TYR A 192 -11.71 8.58 -1.92
N SER A 193 -11.05 8.67 -0.76
CA SER A 193 -11.54 9.38 0.43
C SER A 193 -11.80 10.86 0.17
N ALA A 194 -10.92 11.54 -0.58
CA ALA A 194 -11.06 12.94 -0.99
C ALA A 194 -12.23 13.20 -1.97
N ARG A 195 -12.88 12.15 -2.49
CA ARG A 195 -14.08 12.23 -3.34
C ARG A 195 -15.31 11.62 -2.67
N SER A 196 -15.20 11.19 -1.41
CA SER A 196 -16.32 10.63 -0.65
C SER A 196 -17.18 11.72 -0.03
N SER A 197 -18.45 11.41 0.22
CA SER A 197 -19.34 12.20 1.08
C SER A 197 -19.42 11.66 2.51
N ASP A 198 -18.67 10.60 2.83
CA ASP A 198 -18.60 10.01 4.16
C ASP A 198 -17.79 10.92 5.12
N PRO A 199 -18.37 11.38 6.24
CA PRO A 199 -17.63 12.17 7.23
C PRO A 199 -16.44 11.44 7.84
N MET A 200 -16.47 10.10 7.95
CA MET A 200 -15.34 9.30 8.47
C MET A 200 -14.14 9.35 7.51
N LEU A 201 -14.37 9.30 6.20
CA LEU A 201 -13.32 9.27 5.19
C LEU A 201 -12.77 10.67 4.87
N THR A 202 -13.63 11.69 4.88
CA THR A 202 -13.25 13.06 4.52
C THR A 202 -12.37 13.75 5.58
N GLN A 203 -12.52 13.39 6.86
CA GLN A 203 -11.62 13.86 7.93
C GLN A 203 -10.20 13.27 7.85
N LEU A 204 -10.01 12.10 7.21
CA LEU A 204 -8.73 11.40 7.22
C LEU A 204 -7.60 12.25 6.61
N GLN A 205 -6.39 12.03 7.13
CA GLN A 205 -5.16 12.68 6.69
C GLN A 205 -4.18 11.63 6.14
N PHE A 206 -3.45 12.00 5.09
CA PHE A 206 -2.64 11.06 4.32
C PHE A 206 -1.24 11.62 4.02
N LEU A 207 -0.24 10.76 4.22
CA LEU A 207 1.16 10.94 3.86
C LEU A 207 1.54 9.82 2.88
N ALA A 208 0.86 9.80 1.73
CA ALA A 208 0.98 8.75 0.73
C ALA A 208 1.73 9.26 -0.51
N ALA A 209 2.65 8.46 -1.05
CA ALA A 209 3.42 8.81 -2.24
C ALA A 209 3.70 7.58 -3.13
N GLY A 210 3.68 7.77 -4.45
CA GLY A 210 3.94 6.68 -5.40
C GLY A 210 5.35 6.12 -5.22
N SER A 211 5.47 4.80 -5.12
CA SER A 211 6.72 4.07 -4.84
C SER A 211 7.35 4.31 -3.46
N LEU A 212 6.64 4.92 -2.49
CA LEU A 212 7.14 5.03 -1.11
C LEU A 212 7.34 3.64 -0.50
N SER A 213 8.40 3.47 0.28
CA SER A 213 8.81 2.21 0.90
C SER A 213 9.53 2.48 2.21
N LEU A 214 9.63 1.49 3.09
CA LEU A 214 10.42 1.56 4.32
C LEU A 214 11.87 1.94 4.04
N HIS A 215 12.48 1.43 2.97
CA HIS A 215 13.85 1.75 2.56
C HIS A 215 14.03 3.21 2.15
N ASN A 216 13.09 3.77 1.37
CA ASN A 216 13.21 5.14 0.87
C ASN A 216 12.64 6.22 1.80
N ALA A 217 11.84 5.82 2.81
CA ALA A 217 11.42 6.69 3.90
C ALA A 217 12.59 7.24 4.76
N PHE A 218 13.79 6.63 4.69
CA PHE A 218 14.99 7.14 5.36
C PHE A 218 15.94 7.96 4.45
N TRP A 219 15.60 8.18 3.17
CA TRP A 219 16.45 8.95 2.27
C TRP A 219 16.47 10.45 2.65
N PRO A 220 17.61 11.16 2.47
CA PRO A 220 17.64 12.61 2.63
C PRO A 220 16.66 13.31 1.66
N VAL A 221 15.93 14.30 2.18
CA VAL A 221 15.00 15.13 1.38
C VAL A 221 15.74 15.77 0.22
N SER A 222 15.25 15.54 -0.99
CA SER A 222 15.81 16.04 -2.25
C SER A 222 14.81 15.82 -3.39
N GLU A 223 15.03 16.45 -4.54
CA GLU A 223 14.21 16.28 -5.77
C GLU A 223 14.10 14.82 -6.27
N LYS A 224 14.90 13.89 -5.72
CA LYS A 224 14.89 12.45 -6.03
C LYS A 224 14.33 11.59 -4.89
N SER A 225 13.95 12.21 -3.76
CA SER A 225 13.36 11.52 -2.62
C SER A 225 11.88 11.24 -2.86
N VAL A 226 11.39 10.12 -2.34
CA VAL A 226 10.00 9.65 -2.58
C VAL A 226 9.03 10.18 -1.52
N HIS A 227 9.48 11.13 -0.69
CA HIS A 227 8.72 11.66 0.44
C HIS A 227 7.40 12.31 0.01
N PRO A 228 6.29 12.08 0.75
CA PRO A 228 5.05 12.78 0.51
C PRO A 228 5.18 14.28 0.80
N LEU A 229 4.33 15.07 0.17
CA LEU A 229 4.25 16.51 0.43
C LEU A 229 3.40 16.79 1.66
N TYR A 230 3.89 17.68 2.52
CA TYR A 230 3.11 18.31 3.59
C TYR A 230 3.38 19.82 3.59
N GLN A 231 2.33 20.64 3.70
CA GLN A 231 2.40 22.11 3.60
C GLN A 231 3.20 22.64 2.38
N GLY A 232 3.20 21.89 1.27
CA GLY A 232 3.87 22.26 0.02
C GLY A 232 5.35 21.86 -0.10
N ALA A 233 5.93 21.20 0.92
CA ALA A 233 7.31 20.72 0.91
C ALA A 233 7.39 19.20 1.14
N GLN A 234 8.48 18.57 0.68
CA GLN A 234 8.77 17.16 0.99
C GLN A 234 9.34 17.03 2.41
N HIS A 235 8.82 16.08 3.18
CA HIS A 235 9.26 15.80 4.54
C HIS A 235 9.26 14.28 4.80
N PRO A 236 10.25 13.75 5.55
CA PRO A 236 10.19 12.38 6.05
C PRO A 236 8.93 12.21 6.92
N ILE A 237 8.26 11.06 6.81
CA ILE A 237 6.89 10.94 7.31
C ILE A 237 6.74 11.23 8.81
N TRP A 238 7.77 10.96 9.63
CA TRP A 238 7.76 11.27 11.07
C TRP A 238 7.74 12.78 11.37
N GLU A 239 8.40 13.61 10.55
CA GLU A 239 8.35 15.07 10.68
C GLU A 239 6.94 15.59 10.34
N SER A 240 6.37 15.12 9.24
CA SER A 240 4.98 15.44 8.86
C SER A 240 3.98 15.03 9.94
N MET A 241 4.09 13.81 10.48
CA MET A 241 3.23 13.33 11.58
C MET A 241 3.31 14.23 12.82
N GLN A 242 4.49 14.75 13.16
CA GLN A 242 4.67 15.69 14.27
C GLN A 242 4.10 17.08 13.96
N MET A 243 4.34 17.63 12.76
CA MET A 243 3.79 18.92 12.33
C MET A 243 2.26 18.90 12.22
N MET A 244 1.68 17.75 11.87
CA MET A 244 0.23 17.50 11.88
C MET A 244 -0.35 17.36 13.29
N GLY A 245 0.48 17.25 14.33
CA GLY A 245 0.05 17.00 15.71
C GLY A 245 -0.54 15.60 15.96
N ALA A 246 -0.41 14.68 15.01
CA ALA A 246 -1.10 13.40 14.98
C ALA A 246 -0.82 12.52 16.21
N LYS A 247 -1.80 11.68 16.56
CA LYS A 247 -1.78 10.79 17.74
C LYS A 247 -1.90 9.31 17.40
N LYS A 248 -2.38 8.99 16.20
CA LYS A 248 -2.53 7.63 15.69
C LYS A 248 -2.01 7.56 14.27
N ALA A 249 -1.12 6.61 14.00
CA ALA A 249 -0.59 6.32 12.68
C ALA A 249 -1.14 4.97 12.19
N PHE A 250 -1.52 4.92 10.90
CA PHE A 250 -1.72 3.69 10.14
C PHE A 250 -0.64 3.62 9.06
N LEU A 251 0.21 2.60 9.14
CA LEU A 251 1.34 2.40 8.23
C LEU A 251 0.98 1.32 7.21
N PHE A 252 1.05 1.63 5.92
CA PHE A 252 0.84 0.69 4.82
C PHE A 252 2.10 0.65 3.96
N PHE A 253 2.89 -0.41 4.13
CA PHE A 253 4.13 -0.66 3.38
C PHE A 253 4.25 -2.15 3.07
N GLY A 254 5.03 -2.49 2.06
CA GLY A 254 5.31 -3.88 1.66
C GLY A 254 5.46 -4.08 0.16
N ILE A 255 4.59 -3.51 -0.69
CA ILE A 255 4.63 -3.67 -2.16
C ILE A 255 6.01 -3.30 -2.72
N ASN A 256 6.52 -2.14 -2.33
CA ASN A 256 7.84 -1.66 -2.78
C ASN A 256 9.00 -2.30 -1.98
N ASP A 257 8.71 -2.90 -0.84
CA ASP A 257 9.69 -3.41 0.13
C ASP A 257 10.02 -4.90 -0.06
N VAL A 258 9.07 -5.72 -0.55
CA VAL A 258 9.35 -7.08 -1.01
C VAL A 258 10.28 -7.14 -2.22
N SER A 259 10.52 -6.00 -2.90
CA SER A 259 11.52 -5.89 -3.96
C SER A 259 12.96 -5.91 -3.44
N TYR A 260 13.18 -5.67 -2.14
CA TYR A 260 14.48 -5.74 -1.45
C TYR A 260 14.64 -7.12 -0.79
N ASP A 261 15.45 -7.26 0.25
CA ASP A 261 15.36 -8.44 1.11
C ASP A 261 14.23 -8.31 2.13
N ILE A 262 13.54 -9.42 2.44
CA ILE A 262 12.35 -9.40 3.30
C ILE A 262 12.77 -9.14 4.75
N ASP A 263 13.81 -9.80 5.24
CA ASP A 263 14.25 -9.65 6.64
C ASP A 263 14.82 -8.25 6.88
N GLU A 264 15.56 -7.70 5.91
CA GLU A 264 16.04 -6.31 5.93
C GLU A 264 14.85 -5.32 5.93
N SER A 265 13.85 -5.53 5.07
CA SER A 265 12.65 -4.69 5.00
C SER A 265 11.84 -4.73 6.29
N VAL A 266 11.61 -5.90 6.90
CA VAL A 266 10.89 -6.02 8.17
C VAL A 266 11.66 -5.35 9.32
N ALA A 267 12.99 -5.44 9.32
CA ALA A 267 13.84 -4.78 10.31
C ALA A 267 13.84 -3.24 10.24
N LEU A 268 13.26 -2.63 9.19
CA LEU A 268 13.07 -1.17 9.10
C LEU A 268 11.82 -0.66 9.83
N TYR A 269 10.79 -1.49 10.03
CA TYR A 269 9.56 -1.08 10.74
C TYR A 269 9.83 -0.53 12.17
N PRO A 270 10.63 -1.19 13.03
CA PRO A 270 10.94 -0.67 14.36
C PRO A 270 11.72 0.65 14.29
N GLN A 271 12.66 0.76 13.36
CA GLN A 271 13.45 1.98 13.16
C GLN A 271 12.57 3.16 12.71
N LEU A 272 11.54 2.90 11.92
CA LEU A 272 10.56 3.90 11.49
C LEU A 272 9.67 4.33 12.65
N VAL A 273 9.20 3.37 13.46
CA VAL A 273 8.41 3.64 14.67
C VAL A 273 9.23 4.42 15.71
N ASP A 274 10.52 4.11 15.86
CA ASP A 274 11.43 4.88 16.71
C ASP A 274 11.57 6.33 16.21
N LYS A 275 11.69 6.56 14.89
CA LYS A 275 11.71 7.94 14.34
C LYS A 275 10.40 8.69 14.52
N ILE A 276 9.26 8.01 14.44
CA ILE A 276 7.96 8.60 14.76
C ILE A 276 7.89 8.97 16.25
N ARG A 277 8.42 8.11 17.14
CA ARG A 277 8.37 8.31 18.60
C ARG A 277 9.46 9.22 19.17
N GLU A 278 10.56 9.45 18.44
CA GLU A 278 11.54 10.51 18.73
C GLU A 278 10.88 11.90 18.73
N LEU A 279 9.87 12.12 17.89
CA LEU A 279 9.14 13.40 17.75
C LEU A 279 7.74 13.39 18.39
N SER A 280 7.06 12.25 18.37
CA SER A 280 5.71 12.03 18.91
C SER A 280 5.68 10.79 19.82
N PRO A 281 6.17 10.87 21.07
CA PRO A 281 6.38 9.70 21.94
C PRO A 281 5.13 8.84 22.17
N ASP A 282 3.97 9.48 22.33
CA ASP A 282 2.69 8.84 22.63
C ASP A 282 1.95 8.31 21.38
N MET A 283 2.60 8.21 20.21
CA MET A 283 1.95 7.77 18.97
C MET A 283 1.48 6.30 19.07
N GLU A 284 0.17 6.11 18.90
CA GLU A 284 -0.43 4.81 18.65
C GLU A 284 -0.08 4.34 17.23
N ILE A 285 0.60 3.19 17.13
CA ILE A 285 1.03 2.61 15.86
C ILE A 285 0.09 1.49 15.48
N ASN A 286 -0.39 1.53 14.25
CA ASN A 286 -1.18 0.49 13.60
C ASN A 286 -0.55 0.21 12.24
N ILE A 287 -0.57 -1.05 11.82
CA ILE A 287 -0.10 -1.47 10.50
C ILE A 287 -1.28 -2.01 9.68
N ILE A 288 -1.30 -1.74 8.39
CA ILE A 288 -2.20 -2.35 7.42
C ILE A 288 -1.33 -3.22 6.49
N SER A 289 -1.67 -4.50 6.36
CA SER A 289 -0.95 -5.45 5.50
C SER A 289 -0.85 -4.97 4.05
N ALA A 290 0.28 -5.19 3.39
CA ALA A 290 0.39 -4.95 1.95
C ALA A 290 -0.52 -5.92 1.18
N THR A 291 -1.28 -5.41 0.22
CA THR A 291 -2.25 -6.20 -0.54
C THR A 291 -1.57 -6.98 -1.68
N TYR A 292 -2.25 -7.98 -2.23
CA TYR A 292 -1.66 -8.87 -3.24
C TYR A 292 -1.61 -8.25 -4.64
N THR A 293 -0.80 -8.80 -5.53
CA THR A 293 -1.00 -8.61 -6.98
C THR A 293 -2.11 -9.54 -7.47
N LEU A 294 -2.65 -9.25 -8.66
CA LEU A 294 -3.40 -10.26 -9.41
C LEU A 294 -2.54 -11.53 -9.62
N LYS A 295 -3.23 -12.66 -9.73
CA LYS A 295 -2.63 -13.99 -9.89
C LYS A 295 -1.64 -14.04 -11.05
N ASP A 296 -0.46 -14.62 -10.78
CA ASP A 296 0.62 -14.83 -11.75
C ASP A 296 1.21 -13.56 -12.43
N LEU A 297 0.84 -12.34 -11.99
CA LEU A 297 1.33 -11.09 -12.60
C LEU A 297 2.52 -10.43 -11.86
N GLY A 298 2.93 -10.98 -10.72
CA GLY A 298 4.12 -10.56 -9.98
C GLY A 298 5.42 -10.69 -10.80
N LYS A 299 6.43 -9.86 -10.47
CA LYS A 299 7.69 -9.76 -11.22
C LYS A 299 8.90 -9.78 -10.28
N GLY A 300 9.78 -10.76 -10.48
CA GLY A 300 10.97 -10.93 -9.64
C GLY A 300 10.60 -11.16 -8.18
N LYS A 301 11.16 -10.37 -7.26
CA LYS A 301 10.82 -10.46 -5.84
C LYS A 301 9.45 -9.86 -5.47
N LEU A 302 8.85 -9.01 -6.30
CA LEU A 302 7.46 -8.55 -6.10
C LEU A 302 6.49 -9.63 -6.58
N ASN A 303 6.10 -10.53 -5.69
CA ASN A 303 5.16 -11.62 -5.95
C ASN A 303 4.37 -11.98 -4.69
N ASN A 304 3.24 -12.67 -4.86
CA ASN A 304 2.30 -12.94 -3.77
C ASN A 304 2.88 -13.82 -2.65
N THR A 305 3.79 -14.75 -2.95
CA THR A 305 4.50 -15.53 -1.93
C THR A 305 5.35 -14.64 -1.01
N ASN A 306 6.07 -13.67 -1.60
CA ASN A 306 6.89 -12.73 -0.86
C ASN A 306 6.04 -11.69 -0.10
N ILE A 307 4.90 -11.26 -0.65
CA ILE A 307 3.93 -10.40 0.05
C ILE A 307 3.35 -11.12 1.26
N ALA A 308 2.95 -12.40 1.12
CA ALA A 308 2.46 -13.21 2.24
C ALA A 308 3.51 -13.39 3.34
N ALA A 309 4.77 -13.72 2.97
CA ALA A 309 5.87 -13.87 3.92
C ALA A 309 6.20 -12.56 4.66
N PHE A 310 6.24 -11.43 3.95
CA PHE A 310 6.41 -10.11 4.55
C PHE A 310 5.27 -9.76 5.51
N ASN A 311 4.01 -9.92 5.08
CA ASN A 311 2.84 -9.67 5.92
C ASN A 311 2.84 -10.53 7.19
N GLN A 312 3.20 -11.81 7.10
CA GLN A 312 3.32 -12.68 8.27
C GLN A 312 4.38 -12.14 9.25
N ALA A 313 5.59 -11.86 8.78
CA ALA A 313 6.67 -11.36 9.63
C ALA A 313 6.33 -9.99 10.26
N VAL A 314 5.63 -9.12 9.55
CA VAL A 314 5.16 -7.82 10.05
C VAL A 314 4.01 -7.97 11.05
N HIS A 315 3.10 -8.93 10.85
CA HIS A 315 2.06 -9.27 11.82
C HIS A 315 2.66 -9.81 13.12
N GLU A 316 3.64 -10.72 13.04
CA GLU A 316 4.38 -11.23 14.20
C GLU A 316 5.12 -10.10 14.93
N LEU A 317 5.76 -9.17 14.19
CA LEU A 317 6.41 -7.99 14.74
C LEU A 317 5.43 -7.03 15.43
N ALA A 318 4.25 -6.79 14.84
CA ALA A 318 3.21 -5.93 15.42
C ALA A 318 2.72 -6.50 16.76
N ASN A 319 2.45 -7.80 16.82
CA ASN A 319 2.07 -8.50 18.05
C ASN A 319 3.16 -8.42 19.13
N GLN A 320 4.43 -8.59 18.76
CA GLN A 320 5.58 -8.48 19.69
C GLN A 320 5.73 -7.07 20.29
N ASN A 321 5.37 -6.02 19.56
CA ASN A 321 5.52 -4.62 19.97
C ASN A 321 4.22 -3.97 20.49
N GLY A 322 3.11 -4.71 20.54
CA GLY A 322 1.80 -4.20 20.95
C GLY A 322 1.22 -3.15 20.00
N TRP A 323 1.56 -3.23 18.71
CA TRP A 323 0.98 -2.37 17.67
C TRP A 323 -0.36 -2.95 17.17
N GLY A 324 -1.22 -2.07 16.65
CA GLY A 324 -2.41 -2.49 15.91
C GLY A 324 -2.05 -3.17 14.58
N TYR A 325 -2.90 -4.06 14.10
CA TYR A 325 -2.75 -4.71 12.79
C TYR A 325 -4.11 -4.88 12.11
N ILE A 326 -4.17 -4.60 10.81
CA ILE A 326 -5.31 -4.85 9.93
C ILE A 326 -4.85 -5.74 8.78
N ASP A 327 -5.40 -6.95 8.69
CA ASP A 327 -5.22 -7.83 7.52
C ASP A 327 -6.20 -7.42 6.41
N MET A 328 -5.75 -6.52 5.54
CA MET A 328 -6.42 -6.16 4.29
C MET A 328 -6.18 -7.20 3.19
N ALA A 329 -5.02 -7.86 3.22
CA ALA A 329 -4.54 -8.76 2.17
C ALA A 329 -5.42 -9.99 2.02
N THR A 330 -5.81 -10.61 3.14
CA THR A 330 -6.71 -11.76 3.17
C THR A 330 -8.13 -11.38 2.72
N VAL A 331 -8.64 -10.23 3.16
CA VAL A 331 -10.02 -9.80 2.86
C VAL A 331 -10.20 -9.43 1.39
N LEU A 332 -9.20 -8.84 0.74
CA LEU A 332 -9.21 -8.55 -0.70
C LEU A 332 -8.77 -9.75 -1.57
N SER A 333 -8.60 -10.94 -1.00
CA SER A 333 -8.05 -12.10 -1.72
C SER A 333 -9.08 -12.96 -2.45
N ASP A 334 -8.65 -13.60 -3.54
CA ASP A 334 -9.33 -14.70 -4.24
C ASP A 334 -9.35 -16.04 -3.46
N GLY A 335 -9.02 -16.02 -2.17
CA GLY A 335 -8.89 -17.20 -1.30
C GLY A 335 -7.66 -18.07 -1.60
N GLN A 336 -6.84 -17.72 -2.59
CA GLN A 336 -5.62 -18.44 -3.01
C GLN A 336 -4.35 -17.58 -2.83
N GLY A 337 -4.44 -16.47 -2.09
CA GLY A 337 -3.33 -15.54 -1.88
C GLY A 337 -3.07 -14.59 -3.05
N ASN A 338 -4.06 -14.33 -3.91
CA ASN A 338 -3.98 -13.31 -4.96
C ASN A 338 -5.06 -12.25 -4.75
N LEU A 339 -4.89 -11.06 -5.34
CA LEU A 339 -5.92 -10.01 -5.33
C LEU A 339 -7.12 -10.49 -6.15
N LEU A 340 -8.33 -10.35 -5.60
CA LEU A 340 -9.56 -10.71 -6.29
C LEU A 340 -9.78 -9.75 -7.50
N PRO A 341 -10.06 -10.24 -8.73
CA PRO A 341 -10.07 -9.39 -9.92
C PRO A 341 -10.98 -8.15 -9.89
N GLU A 342 -12.11 -8.18 -9.16
CA GLU A 342 -13.00 -7.01 -9.00
C GLU A 342 -12.38 -5.88 -8.15
N TYR A 343 -11.36 -6.19 -7.36
CA TYR A 343 -10.62 -5.25 -6.51
C TYR A 343 -9.40 -4.63 -7.20
N CYS A 344 -9.08 -5.04 -8.43
CA CYS A 344 -8.02 -4.44 -9.24
C CYS A 344 -8.58 -3.40 -10.24
N SER A 345 -7.79 -2.38 -10.55
CA SER A 345 -8.15 -1.29 -11.48
C SER A 345 -7.18 -1.09 -12.65
N ASP A 346 -5.92 -1.50 -12.51
CA ASP A 346 -4.87 -1.38 -13.53
C ASP A 346 -4.53 -2.70 -14.24
N GLY A 347 -5.15 -3.81 -13.82
CA GLY A 347 -4.80 -5.14 -14.28
C GLY A 347 -3.47 -5.66 -13.72
N PHE A 348 -3.00 -5.14 -12.58
CA PHE A 348 -1.79 -5.61 -11.90
C PHE A 348 -1.93 -5.65 -10.37
N LEU A 349 -2.07 -4.50 -9.70
CA LEU A 349 -2.22 -4.42 -8.24
C LEU A 349 -2.93 -3.17 -7.71
N HIS A 350 -3.12 -2.11 -8.51
CA HIS A 350 -3.71 -0.87 -7.98
C HIS A 350 -5.20 -1.04 -7.79
N GLU A 351 -5.68 -0.67 -6.59
CA GLU A 351 -7.00 -1.08 -6.13
C GLU A 351 -8.16 -0.24 -6.70
N SER A 352 -9.31 -0.92 -6.85
CA SER A 352 -10.54 -0.38 -7.46
C SER A 352 -11.46 0.30 -6.45
N LYS A 353 -12.55 0.92 -6.92
CA LYS A 353 -13.55 1.53 -6.02
C LYS A 353 -14.18 0.51 -5.06
N SER A 354 -14.43 -0.72 -5.51
CA SER A 354 -15.00 -1.78 -4.66
C SER A 354 -14.01 -2.20 -3.57
N ALA A 355 -12.71 -2.25 -3.86
CA ALA A 355 -11.67 -2.50 -2.86
C ALA A 355 -11.68 -1.42 -1.76
N TYR A 356 -11.71 -0.12 -2.13
CA TYR A 356 -11.74 0.97 -1.14
C TYR A 356 -13.06 1.04 -0.33
N ASN A 357 -14.17 0.47 -0.84
CA ASN A 357 -15.35 0.24 -0.01
C ASN A 357 -15.07 -0.78 1.11
N VAL A 358 -14.31 -1.85 0.80
CA VAL A 358 -13.89 -2.87 1.78
C VAL A 358 -12.88 -2.30 2.78
N TRP A 359 -11.93 -1.45 2.34
CA TRP A 359 -11.09 -0.68 3.27
C TRP A 359 -11.93 0.12 4.26
N THR A 360 -12.98 0.79 3.78
CA THR A 360 -13.90 1.57 4.63
C THR A 360 -14.58 0.68 5.67
N GLN A 361 -15.07 -0.50 5.28
CA GLN A 361 -15.64 -1.49 6.20
C GLN A 361 -14.62 -2.00 7.23
N MET A 362 -13.39 -2.31 6.81
CA MET A 362 -12.32 -2.75 7.71
C MET A 362 -11.91 -1.66 8.72
N LEU A 363 -11.96 -0.38 8.34
CA LEU A 363 -11.71 0.74 9.27
C LEU A 363 -12.86 0.93 10.26
N VAL A 364 -14.12 0.83 9.82
CA VAL A 364 -15.30 0.84 10.71
C VAL A 364 -15.22 -0.30 11.71
N ARG A 365 -14.90 -1.51 11.25
CA ARG A 365 -14.66 -2.70 12.09
C ARG A 365 -13.58 -2.46 13.14
N TYR A 366 -12.39 -2.03 12.69
CA TYR A 366 -11.24 -1.88 13.56
C TYR A 366 -11.52 -0.86 14.67
N ALA A 367 -12.16 0.26 14.35
CA ALA A 367 -12.60 1.22 15.37
C ALA A 367 -13.63 0.60 16.34
N ALA A 368 -14.65 -0.10 15.83
CA ALA A 368 -15.67 -0.75 16.66
C ALA A 368 -15.07 -1.76 17.65
N GLU A 369 -14.15 -2.63 17.20
CA GLU A 369 -13.46 -3.62 18.01
C GLU A 369 -12.55 -2.95 19.07
N ARG A 370 -11.83 -1.89 18.70
CA ARG A 370 -10.97 -1.11 19.63
C ARG A 370 -11.79 -0.32 20.66
N LEU A 371 -13.02 0.06 20.34
CA LEU A 371 -13.98 0.71 21.23
C LEU A 371 -14.83 -0.28 22.05
N GLY A 372 -14.78 -1.58 21.74
CA GLY A 372 -15.60 -2.61 22.38
C GLY A 372 -17.08 -2.58 21.99
N LEU A 373 -17.42 -1.97 20.86
CA LEU A 373 -18.79 -1.89 20.36
C LEU A 373 -19.28 -3.26 19.85
N GLN A 374 -20.58 -3.48 19.94
CA GLN A 374 -21.25 -4.66 19.37
C GLN A 374 -22.09 -4.21 18.18
N GLU A 375 -22.16 -5.03 17.14
CA GLU A 375 -23.03 -4.75 15.99
C GLU A 375 -24.49 -4.61 16.44
N THR A 376 -25.19 -3.61 15.89
CA THR A 376 -26.63 -3.41 16.11
C THR A 376 -27.37 -4.39 15.20
N PRO A 377 -28.23 -5.28 15.73
CA PRO A 377 -29.02 -6.19 14.89
C PRO A 377 -29.88 -5.42 13.89
N VAL A 378 -29.89 -5.87 12.63
CA VAL A 378 -30.84 -5.35 11.63
C VAL A 378 -32.25 -5.74 12.07
N ASP A 379 -33.06 -4.74 12.41
CA ASP A 379 -34.40 -4.94 12.97
C ASP A 379 -35.36 -5.40 11.87
N ASP A 380 -35.65 -6.70 11.80
CA ASP A 380 -36.36 -7.40 10.70
C ASP A 380 -37.88 -7.09 10.66
N THR A 381 -38.29 -5.95 11.22
CA THR A 381 -39.68 -5.50 11.39
C THR A 381 -40.27 -4.82 10.15
N ALA A 382 -39.59 -4.91 8.99
CA ALA A 382 -40.01 -4.34 7.71
C ALA A 382 -40.80 -5.31 6.79
N GLN A 383 -41.22 -6.48 7.28
CA GLN A 383 -41.97 -7.50 6.50
C GLN A 383 -43.28 -7.99 7.15
N GLN A 384 -44.09 -7.10 7.75
CA GLN A 384 -45.46 -7.40 8.21
C GLN A 384 -46.48 -6.32 7.80
#